data_AF-A0A7S1X5Y5-F1
#
_entry.id   AF-A0A7S1X5Y5-F1
#
_cell.length_a   1.000
_cell.length_b   1.000
_cell.length_c   1.000
_cell.angle_alpha   90.00
_cell.angle_beta   90.00
_cell.angle_gamma   90.00
#
_symmetry.space_group_name_H-M   'P 1'
#
loop_
_entity.id
_entity.type
_entity.pdbx_description
1 polymer ?
#
loop_
_entity_poly.entity_id
_entity_poly.type
_entity_poly.pdbx_seq_one_letter_code
_entity_poly.pdbx_strand_id
1 'polypeptide(L)'
;SLSPSSTQPWFIWPAPGGRFDVDDYFQNLLGGSPRAAEDGAYITLGLDGRVRGSGVGSPNWDVLLSTFPQQLLDRAGMELFKEAPAAAKDQPKIGDADNDETIQELRLLHKRFYAALDSGDVTTMAGLWKEKSCDDISSYVDRGASLDGWETVLREDRRPVGMTATDPDFVVSPDGQEAWCTSIETVSGGSTLLATQHMDLSENGEWLLVGHQTIPYGKDIIAKVLLTCDARGCVALPAKAVASSASMKTFKLK
;
A
#
# COMPACT_ATOMS: atom_id res chain seq x y z
N SER A 1 48.40 -8.35 4.02
CA SER A 1 47.85 -7.04 4.43
C SER A 1 47.08 -6.47 3.25
N LEU A 2 45.74 -6.58 3.28
CA LEU A 2 44.90 -5.88 2.32
C LEU A 2 44.85 -4.42 2.76
N SER A 3 45.40 -3.50 1.97
CA SER A 3 45.22 -2.07 2.21
C SER A 3 43.75 -1.73 2.01
N PRO A 4 43.13 -0.87 2.84
CA PRO A 4 41.75 -0.44 2.64
C PRO A 4 41.71 0.45 1.39
N SER A 5 41.39 -0.15 0.24
CA SER A 5 41.15 0.59 -1.00
C SER A 5 39.86 1.38 -0.84
N SER A 6 39.99 2.70 -0.87
CA SER A 6 38.94 3.73 -1.01
C SER A 6 37.57 3.35 -0.43
N THR A 7 37.30 3.83 0.79
CA THR A 7 35.96 3.97 1.35
C THR A 7 35.10 4.85 0.44
N GLN A 8 34.52 4.25 -0.62
CA GLN A 8 33.32 4.83 -1.18
C GLN A 8 32.26 4.77 -0.08
N PRO A 9 31.60 5.88 0.25
CA PRO A 9 30.49 5.84 1.19
C PRO A 9 29.45 4.87 0.65
N TRP A 10 29.02 3.94 1.50
CA TRP A 10 27.98 2.95 1.17
C TRP A 10 26.64 3.60 0.80
N PHE A 11 26.49 4.89 1.14
CA PHE A 11 25.40 5.76 0.74
C PHE A 11 25.88 6.70 -0.38
N ILE A 12 25.29 6.57 -1.58
CA ILE A 12 25.68 7.34 -2.76
C ILE A 12 24.49 8.16 -3.26
N TRP A 13 24.55 9.47 -3.10
CA TRP A 13 23.56 10.39 -3.68
C TRP A 13 23.87 10.67 -5.17
N PRO A 14 22.89 10.81 -6.08
CA PRO A 14 23.13 11.05 -7.51
C PRO A 14 23.61 12.47 -7.85
N ALA A 15 24.45 13.10 -7.01
CA ALA A 15 25.08 14.38 -7.33
C ALA A 15 26.56 14.14 -7.74
N PRO A 16 26.98 14.55 -8.95
CA PRO A 16 28.39 14.56 -9.30
C PRO A 16 29.13 15.58 -8.41
N GLY A 17 29.97 15.10 -7.49
CA GLY A 17 30.97 15.92 -6.79
C GLY A 17 30.55 16.65 -5.51
N GLY A 18 29.36 16.41 -4.97
CA GLY A 18 28.91 17.01 -3.69
C GLY A 18 29.10 16.07 -2.49
N ARG A 19 29.51 16.62 -1.32
CA ARG A 19 29.33 15.91 -0.04
C ARG A 19 27.83 15.83 0.24
N PHE A 20 27.31 14.61 0.42
CA PHE A 20 25.96 14.40 0.93
C PHE A 20 25.99 14.63 2.44
N ASP A 21 25.25 15.63 2.90
CA ASP A 21 25.02 15.85 4.32
C ASP A 21 23.70 15.17 4.70
N VAL A 22 23.84 14.06 5.45
CA VAL A 22 22.72 13.23 5.89
C VAL A 22 21.80 14.02 6.81
N ASP A 23 22.37 14.83 7.69
CA ASP A 23 21.63 15.55 8.72
C ASP A 23 20.80 16.67 8.08
N ASP A 24 21.42 17.47 7.22
CA ASP A 24 20.71 18.51 6.46
C ASP A 24 19.60 17.90 5.59
N TYR A 25 19.84 16.73 4.98
CA TYR A 25 18.83 16.08 4.15
C TYR A 25 17.61 15.65 4.97
N PHE A 26 17.80 14.94 6.09
CA PHE A 26 16.68 14.50 6.93
C PHE A 26 15.99 15.67 7.64
N GLN A 27 16.73 16.70 8.04
CA GLN A 27 16.13 17.94 8.56
C GLN A 27 15.24 18.62 7.52
N ASN A 28 15.69 18.69 6.27
CA ASN A 28 14.88 19.24 5.17
C ASN A 28 13.68 18.34 4.82
N LEU A 29 13.85 17.02 4.85
CA LEU A 29 12.79 16.04 4.57
C LEU A 29 11.67 16.10 5.62
N LEU A 30 12.04 16.16 6.90
CA LEU A 30 11.10 16.27 8.03
C LEU A 30 10.55 17.70 8.17
N GLY A 31 11.22 18.69 7.57
CA GLY A 31 10.72 20.06 7.40
C GLY A 31 10.40 20.80 8.70
N GLY A 32 10.95 20.37 9.84
CA GLY A 32 10.72 20.96 11.16
C GLY A 32 9.29 20.81 11.72
N SER A 33 8.42 20.02 11.08
CA SER A 33 7.05 19.79 11.55
C SER A 33 7.06 18.78 12.71
N PRO A 34 6.45 19.07 13.87
CA PRO A 34 6.33 18.11 14.97
C PRO A 34 5.67 16.79 14.52
N ARG A 35 4.65 16.90 13.66
CA ARG A 35 3.96 15.73 13.10
C ARG A 35 4.87 14.90 12.19
N ALA A 36 5.72 15.53 11.38
CA ALA A 36 6.66 14.79 10.55
C ALA A 36 7.74 14.08 11.38
N ALA A 37 8.16 14.68 12.49
CA ALA A 37 9.09 14.06 13.42
C ALA A 37 8.48 12.85 14.16
N GLU A 38 7.18 12.89 14.45
CA GLU A 38 6.41 11.77 15.01
C GLU A 38 6.16 10.66 13.98
N ASP A 39 5.76 11.03 12.75
CA ASP A 39 5.49 10.09 11.65
C ASP A 39 6.79 9.41 11.14
N GLY A 40 7.94 10.05 11.34
CA GLY A 40 9.24 9.58 10.87
C GLY A 40 9.47 9.87 9.39
N ALA A 41 10.54 9.29 8.82
CA ALA A 41 10.83 9.38 7.40
C ALA A 41 11.37 8.06 6.88
N TYR A 42 11.10 7.80 5.59
CA TYR A 42 11.64 6.66 4.88
C TYR A 42 12.57 7.10 3.75
N ILE A 43 13.54 6.24 3.44
CA ILE A 43 14.36 6.32 2.23
C ILE A 43 14.39 4.95 1.58
N THR A 44 14.46 4.91 0.25
CA THR A 44 14.64 3.67 -0.49
C THR A 44 16.00 3.66 -1.16
N LEU A 45 16.74 2.58 -0.93
CA LEU A 45 18.10 2.39 -1.43
C LEU A 45 18.10 1.27 -2.47
N GLY A 46 18.75 1.51 -3.60
CA GLY A 46 19.12 0.44 -4.52
C GLY A 46 20.22 -0.43 -3.91
N LEU A 47 20.37 -1.66 -4.43
CA LEU A 47 21.48 -2.55 -4.05
C LEU A 47 22.87 -1.95 -4.33
N ASP A 48 22.93 -0.91 -5.15
CA ASP A 48 24.11 -0.09 -5.43
C ASP A 48 24.35 1.04 -4.42
N GLY A 49 23.58 1.08 -3.31
CA GLY A 49 23.67 2.11 -2.28
C GLY A 49 23.10 3.48 -2.71
N ARG A 50 22.46 3.56 -3.89
CA ARG A 50 21.89 4.80 -4.41
C ARG A 50 20.47 5.03 -3.90
N VAL A 51 20.17 6.26 -3.50
CA VAL A 51 18.79 6.65 -3.14
C VAL A 51 17.89 6.62 -4.38
N ARG A 52 16.76 5.94 -4.25
CA ARG A 52 15.72 5.79 -5.29
C ARG A 52 14.44 6.55 -4.95
N GLY A 53 14.24 6.91 -3.68
CA GLY A 53 13.07 7.64 -3.20
C GLY A 53 13.15 7.95 -1.72
N SER A 54 12.27 8.85 -1.27
CA SER A 54 12.18 9.29 0.12
C SER A 54 10.83 9.94 0.43
N GLY A 55 10.43 9.91 1.70
CA GLY A 55 9.22 10.57 2.18
C GLY A 55 9.17 10.67 3.69
N VAL A 56 8.13 11.34 4.18
CA VAL A 56 7.75 11.40 5.60
C VAL A 56 6.74 10.29 5.88
N GLY A 57 6.70 9.77 7.09
CA GLY A 57 5.83 8.66 7.45
C GLY A 57 6.34 7.31 6.94
N SER A 58 5.39 6.39 6.76
CA SER A 58 5.61 5.11 6.10
C SER A 58 5.39 5.22 4.58
N PRO A 59 6.16 4.49 3.76
CA PRO A 59 5.86 4.40 2.34
C PRO A 59 4.56 3.61 2.14
N ASN A 60 3.80 3.95 1.11
CA ASN A 60 2.74 3.05 0.62
C ASN A 60 3.42 1.83 -0.01
N TRP A 61 3.50 0.73 0.77
CA TRP A 61 4.32 -0.43 0.44
C TRP A 61 3.92 -1.08 -0.88
N ASP A 62 2.63 -1.17 -1.20
CA ASP A 62 2.15 -1.78 -2.44
C ASP A 62 2.62 -0.98 -3.66
N VAL A 63 2.46 0.34 -3.59
CA VAL A 63 2.93 1.26 -4.63
C VAL A 63 4.45 1.17 -4.76
N LEU A 64 5.17 1.18 -3.65
CA LEU A 64 6.63 1.08 -3.67
C LEU A 64 7.08 -0.26 -4.27
N LEU A 65 6.47 -1.38 -3.88
CA LEU A 65 6.77 -2.71 -4.38
C LEU A 65 6.55 -2.81 -5.89
N SER A 66 5.52 -2.14 -6.42
CA SER A 66 5.28 -2.07 -7.87
C SER A 66 6.36 -1.32 -8.68
N THR A 67 7.22 -0.55 -8.00
CA THR A 67 8.32 0.17 -8.66
C THR A 67 9.62 -0.61 -8.76
N PHE A 68 9.74 -1.74 -8.04
CA PHE A 68 10.92 -2.58 -8.13
C PHE A 68 10.78 -3.56 -9.31
N PRO A 69 11.82 -3.71 -10.16
CA PRO A 69 11.83 -4.76 -11.18
C PRO A 69 11.76 -6.14 -10.50
N GLN A 70 10.66 -6.87 -10.68
CA GLN A 70 10.51 -8.22 -10.10
C GLN A 70 11.61 -9.18 -10.60
N GLN A 71 12.23 -8.88 -11.75
CA GLN A 71 13.35 -9.63 -12.33
C GLN A 71 14.65 -9.62 -11.47
N LEU A 72 14.78 -8.76 -10.47
CA LEU A 72 15.94 -8.78 -9.56
C LEU A 72 15.87 -9.89 -8.50
N LEU A 73 14.72 -10.56 -8.34
CA LEU A 73 14.56 -11.69 -7.42
C LEU A 73 14.96 -13.04 -8.04
N ASP A 74 15.18 -13.12 -9.35
CA ASP A 74 15.28 -14.38 -10.10
C ASP A 74 16.58 -15.20 -9.91
N ARG A 75 17.49 -14.81 -9.00
CA ARG A 75 18.56 -15.71 -8.51
C ARG A 75 19.34 -15.18 -7.31
N ALA A 76 19.65 -13.88 -7.26
CA ALA A 76 20.43 -13.29 -6.17
C ALA A 76 19.57 -12.97 -4.93
N GLY A 77 18.33 -12.51 -5.14
CA GLY A 77 17.38 -12.27 -4.05
C GLY A 77 17.03 -13.54 -3.28
N MET A 78 16.76 -14.64 -3.98
CA MET A 78 16.48 -15.93 -3.34
C MET A 78 17.64 -16.50 -2.51
N GLU A 79 18.91 -16.28 -2.89
CA GLU A 79 20.05 -16.70 -2.08
C GLU A 79 20.21 -15.83 -0.82
N LEU A 80 19.90 -14.54 -0.88
CA LEU A 80 19.89 -13.65 0.30
C LEU A 80 18.81 -14.02 1.33
N PHE A 81 17.68 -14.59 0.90
CA PHE A 81 16.62 -15.08 1.80
C PHE A 81 16.85 -16.52 2.30
N LYS A 82 17.83 -17.26 1.76
CA LYS A 82 18.20 -18.59 2.29
C LYS A 82 18.92 -18.52 3.64
N GLU A 83 19.52 -17.38 3.98
CA GLU A 83 20.15 -17.13 5.27
C GLU A 83 19.26 -16.28 6.20
N ALA A 84 17.95 -16.51 6.20
CA ALA A 84 17.15 -16.08 7.34
C ALA A 84 17.73 -16.77 8.60
N PRO A 85 18.09 -16.00 9.65
CA PRO A 85 18.66 -16.59 10.86
C PRO A 85 17.68 -17.65 11.39
N ALA A 86 18.23 -18.76 11.88
CA ALA A 86 17.47 -19.88 12.47
C ALA A 86 16.53 -19.48 13.63
N ALA A 87 16.50 -18.18 14.01
CA ALA A 87 15.48 -17.53 14.82
C ALA A 87 14.06 -17.56 14.20
N ALA A 88 13.91 -17.85 12.90
CA ALA A 88 12.59 -18.07 12.30
C ALA A 88 11.86 -19.33 12.81
N LYS A 89 12.54 -20.21 13.56
CA LYS A 89 11.95 -21.45 14.11
C LYS A 89 11.07 -21.22 15.35
N ASP A 90 11.21 -20.06 16.00
CA ASP A 90 10.36 -19.60 17.10
C ASP A 90 9.37 -18.52 16.67
N GLN A 91 9.21 -18.27 15.36
CA GLN A 91 8.00 -17.58 14.92
C GLN A 91 6.82 -18.43 15.35
N PRO A 92 5.81 -17.87 16.02
CA PRO A 92 4.58 -18.60 16.29
C PRO A 92 4.17 -19.19 14.95
N LYS A 93 4.03 -20.52 14.89
CA LYS A 93 3.30 -21.13 13.78
C LYS A 93 2.02 -20.32 13.67
N ILE A 94 1.79 -19.68 12.53
CA ILE A 94 0.50 -19.08 12.20
C ILE A 94 -0.47 -20.24 12.40
N GLY A 95 -1.07 -20.29 13.58
CA GLY A 95 -1.90 -21.39 14.03
C GLY A 95 -3.09 -21.40 13.11
N ASP A 96 -3.48 -22.59 12.64
CA ASP A 96 -4.62 -22.87 11.75
C ASP A 96 -5.54 -21.65 11.53
N ALA A 97 -5.14 -20.73 10.63
CA ALA A 97 -5.79 -19.42 10.49
C ALA A 97 -7.26 -19.55 10.04
N ASP A 98 -7.65 -20.74 9.59
CA ASP A 98 -9.03 -21.09 9.27
C ASP A 98 -9.93 -21.27 10.51
N ASN A 99 -9.39 -21.39 11.73
CA ASN A 99 -10.17 -21.51 12.97
C ASN A 99 -10.19 -20.24 13.83
N ASP A 100 -9.52 -19.16 13.41
CA ASP A 100 -9.59 -17.87 14.11
C ASP A 100 -10.89 -17.15 13.72
N GLU A 101 -11.78 -16.96 14.68
CA GLU A 101 -13.07 -16.29 14.48
C GLU A 101 -12.90 -14.89 13.88
N THR A 102 -11.86 -14.15 14.28
CA THR A 102 -11.54 -12.82 13.75
C THR A 102 -11.23 -12.88 12.26
N ILE A 103 -10.38 -13.85 11.86
CA ILE A 103 -10.01 -14.04 10.45
C ILE A 103 -11.23 -14.46 9.62
N GLN A 104 -12.15 -15.25 10.19
CA GLN A 104 -13.39 -15.61 9.51
C GLN A 104 -14.31 -14.39 9.29
N GLU A 105 -14.43 -13.50 10.27
CA GLU A 105 -15.20 -12.25 10.15
C GLU A 105 -14.61 -11.32 9.09
N LEU A 106 -13.29 -11.10 9.12
CA LEU A 106 -12.58 -10.30 8.12
C LEU A 106 -12.73 -10.89 6.72
N ARG A 107 -12.65 -12.21 6.58
CA ARG A 107 -12.87 -12.92 5.32
C ARG A 107 -14.31 -12.77 4.82
N LEU A 108 -15.30 -12.72 5.72
CA LEU A 108 -16.69 -12.46 5.35
C LEU A 108 -16.88 -11.02 4.87
N LEU A 109 -16.30 -10.03 5.57
CA LEU A 109 -16.30 -8.63 5.14
C LEU A 109 -15.69 -8.46 3.75
N HIS A 110 -14.51 -9.05 3.53
CA HIS A 110 -13.82 -9.09 2.23
C HIS A 110 -14.73 -9.65 1.12
N LYS A 111 -15.35 -10.81 1.35
CA LYS A 111 -16.27 -11.42 0.38
C LYS A 111 -17.50 -10.56 0.10
N ARG A 112 -18.07 -9.92 1.13
CA ARG A 112 -19.22 -9.01 0.99
C ARG A 112 -18.89 -7.80 0.11
N PHE A 113 -17.69 -7.25 0.25
CA PHE A 113 -17.21 -6.17 -0.62
C PHE A 113 -17.21 -6.58 -2.09
N TYR A 114 -16.56 -7.68 -2.45
CA TYR A 114 -16.50 -8.13 -3.84
C TYR A 114 -17.85 -8.58 -4.39
N ALA A 115 -18.71 -9.18 -3.56
CA ALA A 115 -20.07 -9.52 -3.95
C ALA A 115 -20.93 -8.28 -4.24
N ALA A 116 -20.82 -7.23 -3.42
CA ALA A 116 -21.51 -5.97 -3.66
C ALA A 116 -20.99 -5.26 -4.92
N LEU A 117 -19.68 -5.33 -5.16
CA LEU A 117 -19.03 -4.76 -6.33
C LEU A 117 -19.46 -5.43 -7.64
N ASP A 118 -19.53 -6.77 -7.66
CA ASP A 118 -19.96 -7.54 -8.84
C ASP A 118 -21.47 -7.36 -9.13
N SER A 119 -22.30 -7.42 -8.09
CA SER A 119 -23.76 -7.28 -8.20
C SER A 119 -24.25 -5.84 -8.43
N GLY A 120 -23.43 -4.84 -8.10
CA GLY A 120 -23.83 -3.44 -8.11
C GLY A 120 -24.74 -3.05 -6.94
N ASP A 121 -24.67 -3.77 -5.81
CA ASP A 121 -25.50 -3.51 -4.62
C ASP A 121 -24.97 -2.30 -3.83
N VAL A 122 -25.52 -1.13 -4.15
CA VAL A 122 -25.19 0.15 -3.50
C VAL A 122 -25.52 0.13 -2.01
N THR A 123 -26.58 -0.57 -1.59
CA THR A 123 -27.02 -0.58 -0.18
C THR A 123 -26.04 -1.39 0.66
N THR A 124 -25.69 -2.60 0.20
CA THR A 124 -24.67 -3.40 0.86
C THR A 124 -23.34 -2.65 0.85
N MET A 125 -22.90 -2.11 -0.29
CA MET A 125 -21.63 -1.38 -0.38
C MET A 125 -21.55 -0.24 0.63
N ALA A 126 -22.59 0.60 0.74
CA ALA A 126 -22.61 1.70 1.70
C ALA A 126 -22.47 1.22 3.16
N GLY A 127 -23.03 0.06 3.50
CA GLY A 127 -22.98 -0.50 4.85
C GLY A 127 -21.69 -1.25 5.22
N LEU A 128 -20.70 -1.32 4.33
CA LEU A 128 -19.43 -2.00 4.63
C LEU A 128 -18.39 -1.07 5.25
N TRP A 129 -18.61 0.24 5.22
CA TRP A 129 -17.59 1.23 5.56
C TRP A 129 -17.78 1.82 6.95
N LYS A 130 -16.67 2.13 7.60
CA LYS A 130 -16.65 3.00 8.78
C LYS A 130 -16.93 4.42 8.29
N GLU A 131 -17.86 5.12 8.94
CA GLU A 131 -18.31 6.47 8.51
C GLU A 131 -17.19 7.51 8.50
N LYS A 132 -16.06 7.24 9.18
CA LYS A 132 -14.93 8.15 9.22
C LYS A 132 -14.24 8.14 7.85
N SER A 133 -14.20 9.31 7.21
CA SER A 133 -13.47 9.49 5.94
C SER A 133 -12.03 9.04 6.10
N CYS A 134 -11.51 8.30 5.11
CA CYS A 134 -10.08 8.09 5.00
C CYS A 134 -9.45 9.47 4.74
N ASP A 135 -8.69 9.98 5.72
CA ASP A 135 -8.06 11.31 5.66
C ASP A 135 -7.22 11.50 4.37
N ASP A 136 -6.72 10.38 3.82
CA ASP A 136 -5.95 10.36 2.59
C ASP A 136 -6.75 10.80 1.36
N ILE A 137 -7.99 10.30 1.17
CA ILE A 137 -8.80 10.60 -0.02
C ILE A 137 -9.22 12.07 -0.06
N SER A 138 -9.60 12.65 1.09
CA SER A 138 -10.03 14.04 1.17
C SER A 138 -8.94 15.00 0.67
N SER A 139 -7.68 14.72 1.01
CA SER A 139 -6.55 15.53 0.56
C SER A 139 -6.38 15.59 -0.96
N TYR A 140 -6.72 14.51 -1.67
CA TYR A 140 -6.64 14.45 -3.13
C TYR A 140 -7.82 15.15 -3.79
N VAL A 141 -9.02 14.99 -3.25
CA VAL A 141 -10.24 15.66 -3.74
C VAL A 141 -10.09 17.18 -3.61
N ASP A 142 -9.58 17.67 -2.48
CA ASP A 142 -9.30 19.10 -2.27
C ASP A 142 -8.28 19.66 -3.28
N ARG A 143 -7.43 18.80 -3.85
CA ARG A 143 -6.44 19.12 -4.89
C ARG A 143 -6.96 18.90 -6.31
N GLY A 144 -8.26 18.64 -6.47
CA GLY A 144 -8.96 18.51 -7.74
C GLY A 144 -9.06 17.10 -8.29
N ALA A 145 -8.75 16.06 -7.51
CA ALA A 145 -9.02 14.69 -7.92
C ALA A 145 -10.54 14.45 -8.04
N SER A 146 -10.97 13.76 -9.09
CA SER A 146 -12.37 13.39 -9.26
C SER A 146 -12.72 12.22 -8.36
N LEU A 147 -13.73 12.40 -7.52
CA LEU A 147 -14.35 11.34 -6.72
C LEU A 147 -15.55 10.80 -7.48
N ASP A 148 -15.47 9.53 -7.89
CA ASP A 148 -16.61 8.79 -8.40
C ASP A 148 -17.32 8.10 -7.23
N GLY A 149 -18.55 8.51 -6.92
CA GLY A 149 -19.33 7.94 -5.83
C GLY A 149 -19.71 6.47 -6.05
N TRP A 150 -20.09 5.73 -5.00
CA TRP A 150 -20.46 4.32 -5.15
C TRP A 150 -21.65 4.10 -6.09
N GLU A 151 -22.63 5.00 -6.12
CA GLU A 151 -23.73 4.99 -7.08
C GLU A 151 -23.26 5.11 -8.53
N THR A 152 -22.10 5.71 -8.73
CA THR A 152 -21.44 5.92 -10.01
C THR A 152 -20.54 4.72 -10.38
N VAL A 153 -19.73 4.23 -9.44
CA VAL A 153 -18.83 3.08 -9.60
C VAL A 153 -19.61 1.79 -9.86
N LEU A 154 -20.75 1.62 -9.18
CA LEU A 154 -21.55 0.38 -9.23
C LEU A 154 -22.57 0.33 -10.37
N ARG A 155 -22.59 1.35 -11.24
CA ARG A 155 -23.47 1.33 -12.43
C ARG A 155 -23.15 0.14 -13.32
N GLU A 156 -24.18 -0.41 -13.96
CA GLU A 156 -24.05 -1.59 -14.83
C GLU A 156 -23.04 -1.41 -15.97
N ASP A 157 -22.90 -0.19 -16.50
CA ASP A 157 -21.95 0.16 -17.56
C ASP A 157 -20.54 0.47 -17.07
N ARG A 158 -20.31 0.51 -15.75
CA ARG A 158 -19.02 0.85 -15.15
C ARG A 158 -18.44 -0.20 -14.21
N ARG A 159 -19.29 -0.95 -13.50
CA ARG A 159 -18.86 -1.87 -12.45
C ARG A 159 -18.00 -3.01 -13.05
N PRO A 160 -17.04 -3.55 -12.29
CA PRO A 160 -16.13 -4.58 -12.79
C PRO A 160 -16.80 -5.96 -12.77
N VAL A 161 -17.76 -6.18 -13.67
CA VAL A 161 -18.50 -7.45 -13.77
C VAL A 161 -17.55 -8.63 -14.03
N GLY A 162 -17.72 -9.69 -13.24
CA GLY A 162 -16.92 -10.91 -13.35
C GLY A 162 -15.51 -10.79 -12.78
N MET A 163 -15.24 -9.74 -11.99
CA MET A 163 -13.99 -9.64 -11.24
C MET A 163 -13.99 -10.65 -10.09
N THR A 164 -12.87 -11.33 -9.90
CA THR A 164 -12.65 -12.23 -8.76
C THR A 164 -11.51 -11.73 -7.90
N ALA A 165 -11.57 -12.01 -6.60
CA ALA A 165 -10.47 -11.81 -5.68
C ALA A 165 -10.02 -13.18 -5.16
N THR A 166 -8.72 -13.46 -5.23
CA THR A 166 -8.11 -14.70 -4.78
C THR A 166 -6.97 -14.44 -3.81
N ASP A 167 -6.58 -15.49 -3.09
CA ASP A 167 -5.45 -15.48 -2.16
C ASP A 167 -5.50 -14.34 -1.12
N PRO A 168 -6.63 -14.15 -0.40
CA PRO A 168 -6.70 -13.12 0.62
C PRO A 168 -5.81 -13.51 1.81
N ASP A 169 -4.82 -12.68 2.10
CA ASP A 169 -3.92 -12.80 3.25
C ASP A 169 -4.21 -11.68 4.25
N PHE A 170 -4.40 -12.05 5.52
CA PHE A 170 -4.86 -11.14 6.57
C PHE A 170 -3.80 -10.98 7.66
N VAL A 171 -3.61 -9.74 8.08
CA VAL A 171 -2.79 -9.38 9.24
C VAL A 171 -3.62 -8.55 10.18
N VAL A 172 -3.72 -8.97 11.44
CA VAL A 172 -4.41 -8.23 12.51
C VAL A 172 -3.37 -7.52 13.37
N SER A 173 -3.65 -6.28 13.76
CA SER A 173 -2.80 -5.52 14.66
C SER A 173 -2.66 -6.21 16.03
N PRO A 174 -1.55 -5.98 16.77
CA PRO A 174 -1.35 -6.60 18.08
C PRO A 174 -2.42 -6.27 19.13
N ASP A 175 -3.10 -5.13 19.01
CA ASP A 175 -4.21 -4.71 19.88
C ASP A 175 -5.59 -5.23 19.40
N GLY A 176 -5.64 -5.91 18.25
CA GLY A 176 -6.86 -6.49 17.69
C GLY A 176 -7.89 -5.47 17.22
N GLN A 177 -7.50 -4.21 16.98
CA GLN A 177 -8.42 -3.13 16.57
C GLN A 177 -8.36 -2.80 15.08
N GLU A 178 -7.28 -3.19 14.39
CA GLU A 178 -7.05 -2.91 12.98
C GLU A 178 -6.66 -4.21 12.26
N ALA A 179 -6.97 -4.30 10.98
CA ALA A 179 -6.55 -5.39 10.13
C ALA A 179 -6.30 -4.95 8.69
N TRP A 180 -5.36 -5.62 8.04
CA TRP A 180 -5.05 -5.45 6.64
C TRP A 180 -5.28 -6.76 5.90
N CYS A 181 -5.87 -6.66 4.71
CA CYS A 181 -5.99 -7.77 3.78
C CYS A 181 -5.26 -7.41 2.49
N THR A 182 -4.40 -8.29 2.00
CA THR A 182 -3.93 -8.23 0.61
C THR A 182 -4.57 -9.35 -0.20
N SER A 183 -4.89 -9.10 -1.47
CA SER A 183 -5.45 -10.11 -2.37
C SER A 183 -5.10 -9.82 -3.82
N ILE A 184 -5.24 -10.84 -4.68
CA ILE A 184 -5.09 -10.70 -6.13
C ILE A 184 -6.47 -10.56 -6.76
N GLU A 185 -6.73 -9.42 -7.38
CA GLU A 185 -7.93 -9.22 -8.19
C GLU A 185 -7.64 -9.66 -9.62
N THR A 186 -8.56 -10.40 -10.23
CA THR A 186 -8.52 -10.74 -11.66
C THR A 186 -9.74 -10.14 -12.34
N VAL A 187 -9.53 -9.20 -13.26
CA VAL A 187 -10.62 -8.66 -14.08
C VAL A 187 -10.97 -9.62 -15.22
N SER A 188 -12.16 -9.48 -15.80
CA SER A 188 -12.67 -10.37 -16.86
C SER A 188 -11.76 -10.52 -18.10
N GLY A 189 -10.88 -9.54 -18.35
CA GLY A 189 -9.84 -9.61 -19.39
C GLY A 189 -8.56 -10.37 -19.00
N GLY A 190 -8.48 -10.96 -17.81
CA GLY A 190 -7.34 -11.70 -17.30
C GLY A 190 -6.18 -10.84 -16.77
N SER A 191 -6.36 -9.51 -16.72
CA SER A 191 -5.38 -8.64 -16.05
C SER A 191 -5.50 -8.78 -14.54
N THR A 192 -4.36 -8.74 -13.86
CA THR A 192 -4.29 -8.88 -12.41
C THR A 192 -4.00 -7.54 -11.73
N LEU A 193 -4.60 -7.34 -10.57
CA LEU A 193 -4.35 -6.21 -9.69
C LEU A 193 -3.96 -6.74 -8.30
N LEU A 194 -3.13 -5.99 -7.59
CA LEU A 194 -2.89 -6.21 -6.16
C LEU A 194 -3.81 -5.26 -5.41
N ALA A 195 -4.66 -5.83 -4.58
CA ALA A 195 -5.56 -5.08 -3.73
C ALA A 195 -5.13 -5.14 -2.27
N THR A 196 -5.35 -4.03 -1.58
CA THR A 196 -5.13 -3.88 -0.15
C THR A 196 -6.38 -3.28 0.47
N GLN A 197 -6.93 -3.95 1.47
CA GLN A 197 -8.04 -3.45 2.28
C GLN A 197 -7.54 -3.16 3.68
N HIS A 198 -7.97 -2.03 4.22
CA HIS A 198 -7.78 -1.66 5.63
C HIS A 198 -9.13 -1.72 6.33
N MET A 199 -9.15 -2.37 7.49
CA MET A 199 -10.34 -2.67 8.27
C MET A 199 -10.11 -2.26 9.72
N ASP A 200 -11.14 -1.68 10.33
CA ASP A 200 -11.14 -1.32 11.74
C ASP A 200 -12.28 -2.04 12.45
N LEU A 201 -12.05 -2.38 13.72
CA LEU A 201 -13.11 -2.74 14.64
C LEU A 201 -13.86 -1.46 15.04
N SER A 202 -15.18 -1.48 14.91
CA SER A 202 -16.05 -0.40 15.37
C SER A 202 -16.28 -0.47 16.88
N GLU A 203 -16.81 0.61 17.47
CA GLU A 203 -17.19 0.66 18.89
C GLU A 203 -18.23 -0.41 19.27
N ASN A 204 -18.99 -0.90 18.29
CA ASN A 204 -20.00 -1.94 18.47
C ASN A 204 -19.44 -3.36 18.32
N GLY A 205 -18.13 -3.51 18.07
CA GLY A 205 -17.48 -4.81 17.83
C GLY A 205 -17.67 -5.36 16.43
N GLU A 206 -18.11 -4.55 15.47
CA GLU A 206 -18.23 -4.96 14.06
C GLU A 206 -17.02 -4.48 13.26
N TRP A 207 -16.43 -5.36 12.45
CA TRP A 207 -15.39 -5.00 11.48
C TRP A 207 -15.97 -4.25 10.30
N LEU A 208 -15.36 -3.11 9.96
CA LEU A 208 -15.75 -2.25 8.85
C LEU A 208 -14.53 -1.84 8.01
N LEU A 209 -14.75 -1.63 6.72
CA LEU A 209 -13.73 -1.10 5.82
C LEU A 209 -13.45 0.37 6.12
N VAL A 210 -12.17 0.72 6.14
CA VAL A 210 -11.69 2.11 6.19
C VAL A 210 -11.11 2.54 4.86
N GLY A 211 -10.52 1.59 4.13
CA GLY A 211 -9.95 1.85 2.81
C GLY A 211 -9.85 0.59 1.97
N HIS A 212 -9.99 0.76 0.66
CA HIS A 212 -9.56 -0.20 -0.35
C HIS A 212 -8.63 0.51 -1.33
N GLN A 213 -7.55 -0.16 -1.70
CA GLN A 213 -6.63 0.29 -2.72
C GLN A 213 -6.40 -0.85 -3.70
N THR A 214 -6.30 -0.53 -4.99
CA THR A 214 -5.88 -1.49 -6.00
C THR A 214 -4.90 -0.88 -6.99
N ILE A 215 -3.90 -1.69 -7.39
CA ILE A 215 -2.86 -1.32 -8.36
C ILE A 215 -2.68 -2.41 -9.41
N PRO A 216 -2.33 -2.05 -10.66
CA PRO A 216 -1.90 -3.04 -11.65
C PRO A 216 -0.74 -3.89 -11.12
N TYR A 217 -0.86 -5.22 -11.25
CA TYR A 217 0.11 -6.17 -10.69
C TYR A 217 0.45 -7.27 -11.70
N GLY A 218 1.74 -7.59 -11.84
CA GLY A 218 2.22 -8.65 -12.73
C GLY A 218 3.72 -8.54 -13.00
N LYS A 219 4.30 -9.59 -13.59
CA LYS A 219 5.76 -9.80 -13.74
C LYS A 219 6.54 -8.59 -14.31
N ASP A 220 5.92 -7.86 -15.24
CA ASP A 220 6.55 -6.71 -15.91
C ASP A 220 5.64 -5.47 -15.88
N ILE A 221 4.78 -5.37 -14.86
CA ILE A 221 3.82 -4.29 -14.71
C ILE A 221 4.35 -3.29 -13.69
N ILE A 222 4.48 -2.03 -14.13
CA ILE A 222 4.71 -0.88 -13.24
C ILE A 222 3.36 -0.17 -13.07
N ALA A 223 2.88 -0.06 -11.84
CA ALA A 223 1.66 0.66 -11.54
C ALA A 223 1.85 2.16 -11.87
N LYS A 224 1.14 2.65 -12.89
CA LYS A 224 1.12 4.08 -13.24
C LYS A 224 -0.03 4.82 -12.57
N VAL A 225 -1.10 4.10 -12.32
CA VAL A 225 -2.33 4.58 -11.69
C VAL A 225 -2.67 3.59 -10.59
N LEU A 226 -3.23 4.11 -9.51
CA LEU A 226 -3.90 3.34 -8.48
C LEU A 226 -5.32 3.84 -8.32
N LEU A 227 -6.19 2.98 -7.82
CA LEU A 227 -7.50 3.35 -7.35
C LEU A 227 -7.50 3.25 -5.84
N THR A 228 -8.00 4.28 -5.16
CA THR A 228 -8.22 4.25 -3.71
C THR A 228 -9.67 4.59 -3.44
N CYS A 229 -10.30 3.86 -2.52
CA CYS A 229 -11.72 3.96 -2.22
C CYS A 229 -11.96 4.03 -0.72
N ASP A 230 -13.01 4.78 -0.33
CA ASP A 230 -13.56 4.84 1.02
C ASP A 230 -15.11 4.79 0.98
N ALA A 231 -15.75 5.11 2.11
CA ALA A 231 -17.21 5.17 2.24
C ALA A 231 -17.92 6.00 1.16
N ARG A 232 -17.25 6.98 0.56
CA ARG A 232 -17.84 7.89 -0.42
C ARG A 232 -17.77 7.36 -1.85
N GLY A 233 -16.79 6.51 -2.16
CA GLY A 233 -16.52 6.05 -3.52
C GLY A 233 -15.03 5.89 -3.78
N CYS A 234 -14.62 6.07 -5.03
CA CYS A 234 -13.24 5.84 -5.46
C CYS A 234 -12.62 7.06 -6.17
N VAL A 235 -11.31 7.19 -6.02
CA VAL A 235 -10.48 8.18 -6.72
C VAL A 235 -9.34 7.45 -7.45
N ALA A 236 -9.20 7.74 -8.74
CA ALA A 236 -8.06 7.29 -9.52
C ALA A 236 -6.90 8.30 -9.42
N LEU A 237 -5.73 7.83 -9.01
CA LEU A 237 -4.57 8.67 -8.75
C LEU A 237 -3.34 8.17 -9.53
N PRO A 238 -2.46 9.06 -10.01
CA PRO A 238 -1.14 8.65 -10.46
C PRO A 238 -0.41 7.97 -9.29
N ALA A 239 0.14 6.78 -9.47
CA ALA A 239 0.76 6.01 -8.39
C ALA A 239 1.88 6.81 -7.67
N LYS A 240 2.63 7.62 -8.42
CA LYS A 240 3.65 8.52 -7.88
C LYS A 240 3.12 9.58 -6.90
N ALA A 241 1.85 9.97 -7.02
CA ALA A 241 1.25 10.98 -6.15
C ALA A 241 0.96 10.45 -4.73
N VAL A 242 0.93 9.13 -4.55
CA VAL A 242 0.57 8.45 -3.30
C VAL A 242 1.78 7.75 -2.66
N ALA A 243 2.87 7.58 -3.41
CA ALA A 243 4.10 6.98 -2.91
C ALA A 243 4.74 7.77 -1.74
N SER A 244 4.51 9.08 -1.63
CA SER A 244 5.13 9.94 -0.61
C SER A 244 4.18 11.03 -0.14
N SER A 245 3.80 11.01 1.14
CA SER A 245 3.09 12.11 1.82
C SER A 245 3.89 13.43 1.79
N ALA A 246 5.21 13.37 1.60
CA ALA A 246 6.09 14.54 1.53
C ALA A 246 6.02 15.30 0.19
N SER A 247 5.41 14.75 -0.87
CA SER A 247 5.24 15.45 -2.16
C SER A 247 3.98 16.31 -2.24
N MET A 248 3.21 16.42 -1.14
CA MET A 248 1.89 17.04 -1.12
C MET A 248 1.87 18.53 -1.51
N LYS A 249 2.99 19.26 -1.44
CA LYS A 249 3.04 20.71 -1.79
C LYS A 249 3.26 21.02 -3.27
N THR A 250 3.62 20.07 -4.12
CA THR A 250 4.13 20.40 -5.48
C THR A 250 3.35 19.76 -6.63
N PHE A 251 2.46 18.80 -6.37
CA PHE A 251 1.67 18.17 -7.43
C PHE A 251 0.34 18.88 -7.65
N LYS A 252 0.19 19.58 -8.78
CA LYS A 252 -1.11 19.91 -9.34
C LYS A 252 -1.58 18.72 -10.20
N LEU A 253 -2.68 18.09 -9.82
CA LEU A 253 -3.41 17.21 -10.72
C LEU A 253 -3.95 18.10 -11.86
N LYS A 254 -3.66 17.71 -13.11
CA LYS A 254 -4.21 18.37 -14.30
C LYS A 254 -5.44 17.61 -14.74
#